data_AF-A0A519UZP5-F1
#
_entry.id   AF-A0A519UZP5-F1
#
_cell.length_a   1.000
_cell.length_b   1.000
_cell.length_c   1.000
_cell.angle_alpha   90.00
_cell.angle_beta   90.00
_cell.angle_gamma   90.00
#
_symmetry.space_group_name_H-M   'P 1'
#
loop_
_entity.id
_entity.type
_entity.pdbx_description
1 polymer ?
#
loop_
_entity_poly.entity_id
_entity_poly.type
_entity_poly.pdbx_seq_one_letter_code
_entity_poly.pdbx_strand_id
1 'polypeptide(L)'
;MAVRKLVWGCLLLFLAGKADRAAAQSRDKPVLLQGVGKLPLPREPDALGTTVTITEQPEIILTAEINPEDLSQSFQLIALASSRLGKGKVLAFSTPAYFRKPLVQDAEVQKLLTNCLNWGSRARQKRVQVWGGDEALTAFLTQRARVKLVGTAAALDPSADILLVASEVADTAQVSRLAQFVRRGGTLLYAPPPDAMRKQAQRLAETRFNELLRQAGLWQTNYLTVQYERPGFLSAGPVPPYLGMQQVLTSIRTNTYPSEPIKGGYIFAYTLNKALEVNPVNAPVIQRLKRAAHYQPDSLLVPTAARPVRQGKGGNYVAYLVQHQLRENQLRAAPDPAYVAPAAATFPGAVPASAARTT
;
A
#
# COMPACT_ATOMS: atom_id res chain seq x y z
N MET A 1 -5.50 -59.11 -12.87
CA MET A 1 -4.22 -58.36 -12.80
C MET A 1 -4.36 -56.95 -13.42
N ALA A 2 -5.46 -56.22 -13.16
CA ALA A 2 -5.77 -54.96 -13.87
C ALA A 2 -6.32 -53.82 -12.98
N VAL A 3 -6.26 -53.95 -11.65
CA VAL A 3 -6.84 -52.95 -10.72
C VAL A 3 -5.76 -52.20 -9.91
N ARG A 4 -4.50 -52.64 -9.94
CA ARG A 4 -3.40 -52.02 -9.17
C ARG A 4 -2.69 -50.85 -9.86
N LYS A 5 -2.93 -50.59 -11.15
CA LYS A 5 -2.27 -49.50 -11.90
C LYS A 5 -3.05 -48.18 -11.92
N LEU A 6 -4.32 -48.16 -11.50
CA LEU A 6 -5.14 -46.95 -11.54
C LEU A 6 -4.97 -46.04 -10.30
N VAL A 7 -4.50 -46.58 -9.18
CA VAL A 7 -4.41 -45.83 -7.90
C VAL A 7 -3.15 -44.96 -7.82
N TRP A 8 -2.10 -45.28 -8.56
CA TRP A 8 -0.85 -44.49 -8.57
C TRP A 8 -0.87 -43.28 -9.52
N GLY A 9 -1.80 -43.25 -10.49
CA GLY A 9 -1.95 -42.11 -11.41
C GLY A 9 -2.61 -40.88 -10.77
N CYS A 10 -3.53 -41.08 -9.82
CA CYS A 10 -4.24 -39.98 -9.16
C CYS A 10 -3.45 -39.33 -8.01
N LEU A 11 -2.45 -40.00 -7.43
CA LEU A 11 -1.64 -39.42 -6.35
C LEU A 11 -0.54 -38.46 -6.84
N LEU A 12 -0.05 -38.63 -8.08
CA LEU A 12 0.93 -37.72 -8.69
C LEU A 12 0.31 -36.41 -9.23
N LEU A 13 -1.00 -36.40 -9.49
CA LEU A 13 -1.73 -35.19 -9.90
C LEU A 13 -2.17 -34.29 -8.73
N PHE A 14 -2.22 -34.82 -7.50
CA PHE A 14 -2.52 -34.00 -6.30
C PHE A 14 -1.30 -33.40 -5.61
N LEU A 15 -0.09 -33.85 -5.95
CA LEU A 15 1.16 -33.30 -5.41
C LEU A 15 1.78 -32.20 -6.29
N ALA A 16 1.32 -32.01 -7.53
CA ALA A 16 1.74 -30.91 -8.40
C ALA A 16 0.99 -29.58 -8.16
N GLY A 17 -0.04 -29.57 -7.30
CA GLY A 17 -0.88 -28.39 -7.02
C GLY A 17 -0.42 -27.50 -5.85
N LYS A 18 0.65 -27.88 -5.15
CA LYS A 18 1.25 -27.12 -4.04
C LYS A 18 2.72 -26.80 -4.29
N ALA A 19 3.09 -26.53 -5.54
CA ALA A 19 4.35 -25.87 -5.84
C ALA A 19 4.33 -24.48 -5.16
N ASP A 20 5.01 -24.42 -4.03
CA ASP A 20 5.48 -23.26 -3.30
C ASP A 20 5.20 -21.90 -3.96
N ARG A 21 4.06 -21.29 -3.61
CA ARG A 21 3.91 -19.83 -3.71
C ARG A 21 4.82 -19.07 -2.73
N ALA A 22 5.68 -19.77 -1.99
CA ALA A 22 6.56 -19.23 -0.97
C ALA A 22 8.02 -19.02 -1.43
N ALA A 23 8.43 -19.45 -2.63
CA ALA A 23 9.85 -19.44 -3.00
C ALA A 23 10.10 -18.96 -4.44
N ALA A 24 9.80 -17.70 -4.74
CA ALA A 24 10.47 -16.92 -5.79
C ALA A 24 10.08 -15.43 -5.71
N GLN A 25 10.07 -14.83 -4.51
CA GLN A 25 10.19 -13.38 -4.42
C GLN A 25 11.64 -13.04 -4.75
N SER A 26 11.99 -12.96 -6.04
CA SER A 26 13.06 -12.06 -6.42
C SER A 26 12.65 -10.69 -5.89
N ARG A 27 13.33 -10.21 -4.85
CA ARG A 27 13.10 -8.88 -4.31
C ARG A 27 13.28 -7.90 -5.47
N ASP A 28 12.23 -7.17 -5.82
CA ASP A 28 12.21 -6.22 -6.92
C ASP A 28 13.23 -5.10 -6.69
N LYS A 29 13.50 -4.78 -5.42
CA LYS A 29 14.39 -3.69 -5.02
C LYS A 29 15.80 -3.77 -5.64
N PRO A 30 16.55 -4.89 -5.54
CA PRO A 30 17.82 -5.06 -6.27
C PRO A 30 17.75 -4.79 -7.78
N VAL A 31 16.68 -5.24 -8.44
CA VAL A 31 16.53 -5.06 -9.91
C VAL A 31 16.21 -3.61 -10.24
N LEU A 32 15.31 -2.99 -9.48
CA LEU A 32 14.88 -1.60 -9.70
C LEU A 32 15.99 -0.60 -9.37
N LEU A 33 16.84 -0.90 -8.39
CA LEU A 33 17.93 -0.02 -7.93
C LEU A 33 19.29 -0.36 -8.55
N GLN A 34 19.35 -1.25 -9.54
CA GLN A 34 20.61 -1.64 -10.18
C GLN A 34 21.32 -0.41 -10.77
N GLY A 35 22.50 -0.08 -10.23
CA GLY A 35 23.33 1.04 -10.70
C GLY A 35 22.76 2.43 -10.39
N VAL A 36 21.69 2.51 -9.61
CA VAL A 36 21.07 3.76 -9.17
C VAL A 36 21.79 4.26 -7.91
N GLY A 37 22.30 5.48 -7.97
CA GLY A 37 22.92 6.20 -6.87
C GLY A 37 21.90 6.89 -5.97
N LYS A 38 22.23 8.11 -5.52
CA LYS A 38 21.34 8.90 -4.65
C LYS A 38 20.23 9.53 -5.48
N LEU A 39 18.99 9.16 -5.21
CA LEU A 39 17.82 9.72 -5.87
C LEU A 39 17.36 10.99 -5.15
N PRO A 40 17.23 12.14 -5.84
CA PRO A 40 16.77 13.37 -5.21
C PRO A 40 15.32 13.26 -4.72
N LEU A 41 15.04 13.95 -3.61
CA LEU A 41 13.68 14.24 -3.16
C LEU A 41 13.01 15.28 -4.09
N PRO A 42 11.68 15.21 -4.30
CA PRO A 42 10.95 16.29 -4.94
C PRO A 42 11.07 17.58 -4.12
N ARG A 43 11.15 18.72 -4.80
CA ARG A 43 11.20 20.06 -4.19
C ARG A 43 9.93 20.82 -4.51
N GLU A 44 9.64 21.85 -3.72
CA GLU A 44 8.53 22.76 -4.00
C GLU A 44 8.50 23.23 -5.47
N PRO A 45 7.31 23.32 -6.09
CA PRO A 45 5.98 23.14 -5.50
C PRO A 45 5.54 21.68 -5.33
N ASP A 46 6.40 20.71 -5.65
CA ASP A 46 6.06 19.30 -5.60
C ASP A 46 6.03 18.76 -4.16
N ALA A 47 5.18 17.78 -3.95
CA ALA A 47 5.02 17.11 -2.66
C ALA A 47 5.04 15.58 -2.82
N LEU A 48 5.30 14.90 -1.71
CA LEU A 48 5.20 13.46 -1.56
C LEU A 48 3.92 13.13 -0.79
N GLY A 49 3.02 12.38 -1.43
CA GLY A 49 1.83 11.84 -0.78
C GLY A 49 2.13 10.59 0.04
N THR A 50 1.14 10.08 0.78
CA THR A 50 1.33 8.86 1.56
C THR A 50 0.91 7.64 0.75
N THR A 51 1.85 6.72 0.53
CA THR A 51 1.53 5.35 0.13
C THR A 51 1.68 4.45 1.35
N VAL A 52 0.74 3.54 1.58
CA VAL A 52 0.85 2.45 2.56
C VAL A 52 0.64 1.10 1.88
N THR A 53 1.20 0.05 2.47
CA THR A 53 0.92 -1.32 2.05
C THR A 53 -0.12 -1.89 3.01
N ILE A 54 -1.23 -2.41 2.50
CA ILE A 54 -2.35 -2.97 3.28
C ILE A 54 -2.36 -4.50 3.29
N THR A 55 -1.39 -5.12 2.62
CA THR A 55 -1.07 -6.56 2.69
C THR A 55 0.45 -6.75 2.73
N GLU A 56 0.93 -7.98 2.92
CA GLU A 56 2.37 -8.31 2.92
C GLU A 56 2.97 -8.49 1.53
N GLN A 57 2.16 -8.36 0.48
CA GLN A 57 2.60 -8.61 -0.89
C GLN A 57 3.51 -7.51 -1.46
N PRO A 58 3.25 -6.20 -1.24
CA PRO A 58 4.09 -5.17 -1.79
C PRO A 58 5.48 -5.14 -1.16
N GLU A 59 6.46 -4.71 -1.94
CA GLU A 59 7.82 -4.46 -1.47
C GLU A 59 8.10 -2.95 -1.49
N ILE A 60 8.62 -2.43 -0.38
CA ILE A 60 9.05 -1.04 -0.26
C ILE A 60 10.44 -0.91 -0.87
N ILE A 61 10.54 -0.13 -1.95
CA ILE A 61 11.77 0.03 -2.73
C ILE A 61 12.58 1.20 -2.19
N LEU A 62 11.93 2.36 -2.04
CA LEU A 62 12.53 3.60 -1.56
C LEU A 62 11.65 4.25 -0.51
N THR A 63 12.30 4.85 0.48
CA THR A 63 11.66 5.64 1.53
C THR A 63 12.12 7.08 1.49
N ALA A 64 11.29 7.99 1.98
CA ALA A 64 11.62 9.40 2.16
C ALA A 64 11.64 9.69 3.66
N GLU A 65 12.72 10.26 4.15
CA GLU A 65 12.82 10.72 5.53
C GLU A 65 12.13 12.06 5.68
N ILE A 66 11.31 12.19 6.72
CA ILE A 66 10.69 13.44 7.14
C ILE A 66 11.49 13.93 8.33
N ASN A 67 12.10 15.11 8.18
CA ASN A 67 12.81 15.80 9.25
C ASN A 67 12.10 17.14 9.53
N PRO A 68 11.21 17.19 10.53
CA PRO A 68 10.56 18.42 10.95
C PRO A 68 11.52 19.24 11.82
N GLU A 69 12.59 19.76 11.23
CA GLU A 69 13.53 20.77 11.77
C GLU A 69 14.11 20.60 13.21
N ASP A 70 13.87 19.50 13.94
CA ASP A 70 14.37 19.30 15.30
C ASP A 70 14.93 17.88 15.55
N LEU A 71 16.12 17.83 16.17
CA LEU A 71 17.12 16.76 16.14
C LEU A 71 16.82 15.53 17.03
N SER A 72 15.55 15.13 17.17
CA SER A 72 15.19 13.90 17.91
C SER A 72 14.17 12.98 17.22
N GLN A 73 13.55 13.42 16.12
CA GLN A 73 12.34 12.78 15.59
C GLN A 73 12.31 12.82 14.06
N SER A 74 12.88 11.81 13.42
CA SER A 74 12.65 11.54 12.01
C SER A 74 11.89 10.24 11.83
N PHE A 75 10.93 10.25 10.91
CA PHE A 75 10.25 9.04 10.45
C PHE A 75 10.23 9.00 8.93
N GLN A 76 9.91 7.85 8.37
CA GLN A 76 9.98 7.60 6.94
C GLN A 76 8.61 7.32 6.34
N LEU A 77 8.40 7.79 5.11
CA LEU A 77 7.28 7.40 4.25
C LEU A 77 7.76 6.51 3.10
N ILE A 78 6.82 5.77 2.53
CA ILE A 78 7.06 5.06 1.27
C ILE A 78 7.12 6.09 0.15
N ALA A 79 8.22 6.13 -0.60
CA ALA A 79 8.36 6.95 -1.80
C ALA A 79 8.09 6.15 -3.08
N LEU A 80 8.50 4.87 -3.07
CA LEU A 80 8.26 3.92 -4.16
C LEU A 80 8.02 2.52 -3.57
N ALA A 81 6.92 1.89 -3.98
CA ALA A 81 6.63 0.49 -3.68
C ALA A 81 6.33 -0.30 -4.96
N SER A 82 6.74 -1.56 -5.01
CA SER A 82 6.33 -2.51 -6.03
C SER A 82 5.27 -3.46 -5.50
N SER A 83 4.44 -4.00 -6.37
CA SER A 83 3.54 -5.11 -6.06
C SER A 83 3.17 -5.91 -7.32
N ARG A 84 2.26 -6.87 -7.18
CA ARG A 84 1.67 -7.64 -8.29
C ARG A 84 0.15 -7.60 -8.23
N LEU A 85 -0.48 -7.70 -9.38
CA LEU A 85 -1.91 -7.96 -9.51
C LEU A 85 -2.10 -8.97 -10.63
N GLY A 86 -2.56 -10.18 -10.29
CA GLY A 86 -2.57 -11.31 -11.22
C GLY A 86 -1.16 -11.63 -11.73
N LYS A 87 -0.97 -11.63 -13.05
CA LYS A 87 0.33 -11.88 -13.69
C LYS A 87 1.17 -10.61 -13.87
N GLY A 88 0.56 -9.43 -13.73
CA GLY A 88 1.25 -8.17 -13.99
C GLY A 88 1.82 -7.53 -12.75
N LYS A 89 2.31 -6.31 -12.96
CA LYS A 89 3.18 -5.60 -12.06
C LYS A 89 2.65 -4.20 -11.80
N VAL A 90 2.84 -3.72 -10.58
CA VAL A 90 2.49 -2.35 -10.18
C VAL A 90 3.72 -1.74 -9.52
N LEU A 91 4.07 -0.53 -9.94
CA LEU A 91 4.96 0.37 -9.21
C LEU A 91 4.16 1.62 -8.85
N ALA A 92 4.09 1.91 -7.56
CA ALA A 92 3.42 3.10 -7.04
C ALA A 92 4.48 4.06 -6.51
N PHE A 93 4.62 5.19 -7.21
CA PHE A 93 5.36 6.35 -6.76
C PHE A 93 4.41 7.24 -5.95
N SER A 94 4.92 7.79 -4.86
CA SER A 94 4.16 8.71 -4.01
C SER A 94 4.10 10.14 -4.54
N THR A 95 4.67 10.41 -5.72
CA THR A 95 4.68 11.73 -6.37
C THR A 95 4.89 11.61 -7.87
N PRO A 96 4.23 12.44 -8.71
CA PRO A 96 4.47 12.49 -10.16
C PRO A 96 5.76 13.23 -10.51
N ALA A 97 6.44 13.86 -9.53
CA ALA A 97 7.63 14.67 -9.77
C ALA A 97 8.70 13.94 -10.58
N TYR A 98 8.89 12.63 -10.36
CA TYR A 98 9.85 11.81 -11.10
C TYR A 98 9.53 11.66 -12.60
N PHE A 99 8.33 12.05 -13.03
CA PHE A 99 7.85 12.00 -14.41
C PHE A 99 7.78 13.39 -15.07
N ARG A 100 8.42 14.40 -14.48
CA ARG A 100 8.48 15.76 -15.02
C ARG A 100 9.80 16.47 -14.67
N LYS A 101 10.04 17.63 -15.27
CA LYS A 101 11.16 18.50 -14.90
C LYS A 101 11.01 18.97 -13.43
N PRO A 102 12.12 19.15 -12.71
CA PRO A 102 13.50 18.86 -13.15
C PRO A 102 13.89 17.37 -12.99
N LEU A 103 13.16 16.58 -12.20
CA LEU A 103 13.63 15.26 -11.77
C LEU A 103 13.81 14.25 -12.90
N VAL A 104 12.94 14.24 -13.92
CA VAL A 104 13.08 13.30 -15.05
C VAL A 104 14.36 13.53 -15.86
N GLN A 105 15.02 14.69 -15.69
CA GLN A 105 16.30 15.01 -16.32
C GLN A 105 17.51 14.62 -15.46
N ASP A 106 17.30 14.30 -14.18
CA ASP A 106 18.36 13.83 -13.29
C ASP A 106 18.86 12.44 -13.74
N ALA A 107 20.18 12.27 -13.76
CA ALA A 107 20.80 11.05 -14.28
C ALA A 107 20.43 9.79 -13.46
N GLU A 108 20.30 9.91 -12.14
CA GLU A 108 19.95 8.79 -11.27
C GLU A 108 18.45 8.45 -11.40
N VAL A 109 17.60 9.46 -11.56
CA VAL A 109 16.18 9.26 -11.88
C VAL A 109 16.02 8.56 -13.23
N GLN A 110 16.75 8.98 -14.26
CA GLN A 110 16.71 8.33 -15.58
C GLN A 110 17.15 6.86 -15.54
N LYS A 111 18.14 6.53 -14.71
CA LYS A 111 18.53 5.12 -14.48
C LYS A 111 17.41 4.35 -13.79
N LEU A 112 16.82 4.89 -12.72
CA LEU A 112 15.67 4.28 -12.04
C LEU A 112 14.52 4.02 -13.02
N LEU A 113 14.11 5.03 -13.81
CA LEU A 113 13.03 4.89 -14.77
C LEU A 113 13.36 3.85 -15.86
N THR A 114 14.62 3.81 -16.31
CA THR A 114 15.10 2.76 -17.24
C THR A 114 14.96 1.37 -16.62
N ASN A 115 15.33 1.21 -15.35
CA ASN A 115 15.17 -0.05 -14.62
C ASN A 115 13.71 -0.42 -14.44
N CYS A 116 12.82 0.54 -14.14
CA CYS A 116 11.38 0.33 -14.10
C CYS A 116 10.82 -0.19 -15.43
N LEU A 117 11.28 0.38 -16.56
CA LEU A 117 10.87 -0.06 -17.90
C LEU A 117 11.36 -1.48 -18.21
N ASN A 118 12.63 -1.78 -17.91
CA ASN A 118 13.22 -3.11 -18.11
C ASN A 118 12.60 -4.18 -17.20
N TRP A 119 12.30 -3.81 -15.96
CA TRP A 119 11.58 -4.64 -15.03
C TRP A 119 10.14 -4.86 -15.50
N GLY A 120 9.49 -3.84 -16.06
CA GLY A 120 8.11 -3.90 -16.51
C GLY A 120 7.88 -4.76 -17.76
N SER A 121 8.81 -4.77 -18.71
CA SER A 121 8.71 -5.58 -19.92
C SER A 121 10.06 -6.11 -20.38
N ARG A 122 10.08 -7.41 -20.75
CA ARG A 122 11.24 -8.07 -21.37
C ARG A 122 11.31 -7.88 -22.88
N ALA A 123 10.35 -7.15 -23.47
CA ALA A 123 10.36 -6.88 -24.91
C ALA A 123 11.61 -6.09 -25.31
N ARG A 124 12.20 -6.45 -26.46
CA ARG A 124 13.35 -5.74 -27.04
C ARG A 124 13.00 -4.28 -27.31
N GLN A 125 11.85 -4.05 -27.94
CA GLN A 125 11.25 -2.72 -28.08
C GLN A 125 9.99 -2.68 -27.22
N LYS A 126 10.04 -1.92 -26.12
CA LYS A 126 8.93 -1.81 -25.16
C LYS A 126 7.87 -0.87 -25.73
N ARG A 127 6.60 -1.30 -25.70
CA ARG A 127 5.47 -0.44 -26.04
C ARG A 127 4.96 0.23 -24.77
N VAL A 128 5.16 1.53 -24.69
CA VAL A 128 4.82 2.32 -23.50
C VAL A 128 3.70 3.28 -23.85
N GLN A 129 2.64 3.22 -23.08
CA GLN A 129 1.60 4.24 -23.12
C GLN A 129 1.77 5.17 -21.93
N VAL A 130 1.54 6.46 -22.15
CA VAL A 130 1.76 7.52 -21.14
C VAL A 130 0.49 8.34 -20.98
N TRP A 131 -0.01 8.45 -19.75
CA TRP A 131 -1.12 9.28 -19.34
C TRP A 131 -0.61 10.35 -18.36
N GLY A 132 -0.49 11.59 -18.83
CA GLY A 132 0.12 12.70 -18.07
C GLY A 132 1.63 12.82 -18.27
N GLY A 133 2.30 13.58 -17.39
CA GLY A 133 3.73 13.92 -17.52
C GLY A 133 3.96 15.13 -18.43
N ASP A 134 5.22 15.48 -18.63
CA ASP A 134 5.62 16.62 -19.47
C ASP A 134 6.43 16.21 -20.72
N GLU A 135 6.84 17.19 -21.50
CA GLU A 135 7.68 17.00 -22.67
C GLU A 135 9.03 16.33 -22.36
N ALA A 136 9.58 16.53 -21.15
CA ALA A 136 10.87 15.95 -20.77
C ALA A 136 10.75 14.46 -20.51
N LEU A 137 9.63 13.99 -19.95
CA LEU A 137 9.33 12.56 -19.90
C LEU A 137 9.27 11.96 -21.29
N THR A 138 8.57 12.60 -22.22
CA THR A 138 8.46 12.13 -23.61
C THR A 138 9.82 12.07 -24.30
N ALA A 139 10.65 13.11 -24.11
CA ALA A 139 12.01 13.16 -24.62
C ALA A 139 12.88 12.04 -24.02
N PHE A 140 12.83 11.83 -22.70
CA PHE A 140 13.52 10.73 -22.03
C PHE A 140 13.10 9.37 -22.61
N LEU A 141 11.80 9.12 -22.72
CA LEU A 141 11.27 7.85 -23.20
C LEU A 141 11.71 7.54 -24.64
N THR A 142 11.66 8.52 -25.53
CA THR A 142 11.95 8.33 -26.95
C THR A 142 13.45 8.39 -27.28
N GLN A 143 14.20 9.32 -26.69
CA GLN A 143 15.60 9.57 -27.07
C GLN A 143 16.58 8.75 -26.23
N ARG A 144 16.30 8.60 -24.92
CA ARG A 144 17.17 7.89 -23.96
C ARG A 144 16.76 6.44 -23.77
N ALA A 145 15.52 6.20 -23.34
CA ALA A 145 15.03 4.84 -23.10
C ALA A 145 14.65 4.09 -24.39
N ARG A 146 14.52 4.82 -25.51
CA ARG A 146 14.23 4.29 -26.86
C ARG A 146 13.02 3.34 -26.89
N VAL A 147 11.96 3.70 -26.16
CA VAL A 147 10.70 2.94 -26.17
C VAL A 147 9.83 3.35 -27.36
N LYS A 148 8.92 2.47 -27.76
CA LYS A 148 7.86 2.81 -28.72
C LYS A 148 6.67 3.37 -27.95
N LEU A 149 6.39 4.66 -28.11
CA LEU A 149 5.15 5.24 -27.57
C LEU A 149 3.95 4.73 -28.36
N VAL A 150 2.89 4.34 -27.65
CA VAL A 150 1.63 3.85 -28.23
C VAL A 150 0.42 4.50 -27.56
N GLY A 151 -0.72 4.48 -28.24
CA GLY A 151 -1.98 5.02 -27.75
C GLY A 151 -2.00 6.53 -27.55
N THR A 152 -3.03 6.99 -26.83
CA THR A 152 -3.23 8.37 -26.39
C THR A 152 -3.55 8.41 -24.90
N ALA A 153 -3.65 9.60 -24.30
CA ALA A 153 -4.08 9.73 -22.90
C ALA A 153 -5.57 9.40 -22.67
N ALA A 154 -6.36 9.19 -23.74
CA ALA A 154 -7.82 9.06 -23.65
C ALA A 154 -8.31 7.60 -23.52
N ALA A 155 -7.54 6.63 -24.01
CA ALA A 155 -7.96 5.22 -24.03
C ALA A 155 -6.77 4.28 -23.97
N LEU A 156 -6.90 3.19 -23.21
CA LEU A 156 -5.86 2.16 -23.09
C LEU A 156 -5.63 1.46 -24.44
N ASP A 157 -4.39 1.47 -24.90
CA ASP A 157 -3.95 0.78 -26.10
C ASP A 157 -3.72 -0.70 -25.79
N PRO A 158 -4.39 -1.63 -26.50
CA PRO A 158 -4.27 -3.06 -26.23
C PRO A 158 -2.88 -3.63 -26.54
N SER A 159 -2.04 -2.89 -27.28
CA SER A 159 -0.67 -3.26 -27.60
C SER A 159 0.34 -2.78 -26.55
N ALA A 160 -0.06 -1.94 -25.58
CA ALA A 160 0.87 -1.48 -24.55
C ALA A 160 1.40 -2.66 -23.71
N ASP A 161 2.70 -2.64 -23.41
CA ASP A 161 3.31 -3.55 -22.43
C ASP A 161 3.37 -2.89 -21.05
N ILE A 162 3.56 -1.57 -21.05
CA ILE A 162 3.72 -0.73 -19.86
C ILE A 162 2.80 0.48 -20.02
N LEU A 163 2.06 0.78 -18.96
CA LEU A 163 1.30 2.01 -18.83
C LEU A 163 1.92 2.87 -17.72
N LEU A 164 2.31 4.09 -18.06
CA LEU A 164 2.72 5.12 -17.11
C LEU A 164 1.56 6.08 -16.91
N VAL A 165 1.12 6.23 -15.66
CA VAL A 165 0.01 7.10 -15.26
C VAL A 165 0.51 8.12 -14.24
N ALA A 166 0.68 9.35 -14.69
CA ALA A 166 1.11 10.52 -13.90
C ALA A 166 -0.06 11.47 -13.57
N SER A 167 -1.29 11.04 -13.85
CA SER A 167 -2.53 11.81 -13.67
C SER A 167 -3.60 10.97 -13.00
N GLU A 168 -4.61 11.61 -12.42
CA GLU A 168 -5.75 10.89 -11.87
C GLU A 168 -6.61 10.24 -12.97
N VAL A 169 -7.17 9.07 -12.65
CA VAL A 169 -8.11 8.34 -13.51
C VAL A 169 -9.44 8.24 -12.77
N ALA A 170 -10.37 9.15 -13.10
CA ALA A 170 -11.65 9.24 -12.40
C ALA A 170 -12.71 8.25 -12.93
N ASP A 171 -12.60 7.77 -14.17
CA ASP A 171 -13.59 6.88 -14.78
C ASP A 171 -13.44 5.43 -14.27
N THR A 172 -14.47 4.91 -13.59
CA THR A 172 -14.53 3.54 -13.07
C THR A 172 -14.38 2.47 -14.15
N ALA A 173 -14.90 2.72 -15.36
CA ALA A 173 -14.75 1.79 -16.47
C ALA A 173 -13.28 1.73 -16.93
N GLN A 174 -12.59 2.88 -16.96
CA GLN A 174 -11.16 2.92 -17.23
C GLN A 174 -10.36 2.21 -16.14
N VAL A 175 -10.62 2.48 -14.85
CA VAL A 175 -9.94 1.79 -13.73
C VAL A 175 -10.11 0.26 -13.85
N SER A 176 -11.31 -0.20 -14.22
CA SER A 176 -11.57 -1.63 -14.42
C SER A 176 -10.75 -2.22 -15.57
N ARG A 177 -10.62 -1.49 -16.69
CA ARG A 177 -9.75 -1.89 -17.83
C ARG A 177 -8.28 -1.91 -17.42
N LEU A 178 -7.81 -0.95 -16.62
CA LEU A 178 -6.46 -0.93 -16.07
C LEU A 178 -6.19 -2.14 -15.18
N ALA A 179 -7.13 -2.47 -14.29
CA ALA A 179 -7.01 -3.65 -13.44
C ALA A 179 -6.92 -4.93 -14.29
N GLN A 180 -7.72 -5.05 -15.36
CA GLN A 180 -7.64 -6.17 -16.29
C GLN A 180 -6.30 -6.23 -17.06
N PHE A 181 -5.81 -5.08 -17.53
CA PHE A 181 -4.51 -4.95 -18.18
C PHE A 181 -3.38 -5.49 -17.29
N VAL A 182 -3.32 -5.02 -16.04
CA VAL A 182 -2.32 -5.50 -15.09
C VAL A 182 -2.53 -7.00 -14.80
N ARG A 183 -3.76 -7.45 -14.52
CA ARG A 183 -4.03 -8.88 -14.27
C ARG A 183 -3.54 -9.80 -15.39
N ARG A 184 -3.62 -9.36 -16.64
CA ARG A 184 -3.19 -10.12 -17.84
C ARG A 184 -1.68 -10.12 -18.08
N GLY A 185 -0.90 -9.35 -17.32
CA GLY A 185 0.56 -9.31 -17.41
C GLY A 185 1.14 -7.94 -17.74
N GLY A 186 0.31 -6.92 -17.95
CA GLY A 186 0.76 -5.55 -18.14
C GLY A 186 1.46 -4.98 -16.90
N THR A 187 2.30 -3.97 -17.11
CA THR A 187 2.94 -3.23 -16.01
C THR A 187 2.35 -1.84 -15.89
N LEU A 188 1.97 -1.47 -14.67
CA LEU A 188 1.51 -0.13 -14.33
C LEU A 188 2.59 0.61 -13.53
N LEU A 189 3.04 1.77 -14.02
CA LEU A 189 3.80 2.77 -13.27
C LEU A 189 2.86 3.90 -12.89
N TYR A 190 2.47 3.99 -11.63
CA TYR A 190 1.49 4.96 -11.15
C TYR A 190 2.12 6.00 -10.24
N ALA A 191 1.84 7.27 -10.49
CA ALA A 191 2.33 8.39 -9.70
C ALA A 191 1.30 9.53 -9.70
N PRO A 192 0.31 9.51 -8.80
CA PRO A 192 -0.68 10.58 -8.79
C PRO A 192 -0.15 11.85 -8.11
N PRO A 193 -0.62 13.04 -8.53
CA PRO A 193 -0.39 14.28 -7.78
C PRO A 193 -0.99 14.15 -6.37
N PRO A 194 -0.38 14.70 -5.30
CA PRO A 194 -1.00 14.73 -3.96
C PRO A 194 -2.26 15.63 -3.89
N ASP A 195 -3.27 15.36 -3.02
CA ASP A 195 -4.53 16.15 -3.03
C ASP A 195 -4.38 17.66 -2.82
N ALA A 196 -3.34 18.13 -2.13
CA ALA A 196 -3.12 19.58 -1.97
C ALA A 196 -3.00 20.28 -3.35
N MET A 197 -2.64 19.52 -4.38
CA MET A 197 -2.52 19.96 -5.77
C MET A 197 -3.74 19.54 -6.63
N ARG A 198 -4.78 18.93 -6.04
CA ARG A 198 -5.96 18.40 -6.74
C ARG A 198 -7.19 19.31 -6.62
N LYS A 199 -7.94 19.43 -7.71
CA LYS A 199 -9.27 20.06 -7.77
C LYS A 199 -10.30 19.16 -7.08
N GLN A 200 -11.40 19.72 -6.56
CA GLN A 200 -12.40 18.99 -5.76
C GLN A 200 -12.99 17.74 -6.43
N ALA A 201 -13.20 17.74 -7.75
CA ALA A 201 -13.65 16.56 -8.51
C ALA A 201 -12.61 15.41 -8.52
N GLN A 202 -11.32 15.73 -8.35
CA GLN A 202 -10.23 14.77 -8.28
C GLN A 202 -10.10 14.13 -6.87
N ARG A 203 -10.58 14.80 -5.82
CA ARG A 203 -10.63 14.23 -4.46
C ARG A 203 -11.62 13.06 -4.35
N LEU A 204 -12.74 13.13 -5.07
CA LEU A 204 -13.71 12.02 -5.15
C LEU A 204 -13.13 10.80 -5.90
N ALA A 205 -12.14 11.00 -6.77
CA ALA A 205 -11.46 9.93 -7.53
C ALA A 205 -10.48 9.09 -6.68
N GLU A 206 -10.06 9.58 -5.50
CA GLU A 206 -9.23 8.81 -4.54
C GLU A 206 -9.83 7.45 -4.21
N THR A 207 -11.15 7.38 -4.18
CA THR A 207 -11.88 6.14 -3.89
C THR A 207 -11.75 5.11 -5.01
N ARG A 208 -11.51 5.54 -6.25
CA ARG A 208 -11.64 4.68 -7.44
C ARG A 208 -10.33 4.02 -7.83
N PHE A 209 -9.23 4.75 -7.94
CA PHE A 209 -7.95 4.12 -8.28
C PHE A 209 -7.41 3.27 -7.13
N ASN A 210 -7.72 3.65 -5.88
CA ASN A 210 -7.44 2.81 -4.73
C ASN A 210 -8.15 1.45 -4.80
N GLU A 211 -9.23 1.27 -5.56
CA GLU A 211 -9.79 -0.06 -5.78
C GLU A 211 -8.83 -0.99 -6.55
N LEU A 212 -8.10 -0.45 -7.54
CA LEU A 212 -7.04 -1.19 -8.22
C LEU A 212 -5.85 -1.44 -7.29
N LEU A 213 -5.35 -0.40 -6.61
CA LEU A 213 -4.20 -0.52 -5.71
C LEU A 213 -4.48 -1.49 -4.56
N ARG A 214 -5.69 -1.46 -4.00
CA ARG A 214 -6.13 -2.33 -2.92
C ARG A 214 -5.97 -3.80 -3.29
N GLN A 215 -6.33 -4.16 -4.51
CA GLN A 215 -6.17 -5.52 -5.03
C GLN A 215 -4.69 -5.90 -5.22
N ALA A 216 -3.81 -4.92 -5.41
CA ALA A 216 -2.36 -5.10 -5.39
C ALA A 216 -1.77 -4.95 -3.97
N GLY A 217 -2.59 -4.85 -2.92
CA GLY A 217 -2.12 -4.69 -1.54
C GLY A 217 -1.52 -3.31 -1.21
N LEU A 218 -1.71 -2.33 -2.08
CA LEU A 218 -1.28 -0.95 -1.91
C LEU A 218 -2.48 -0.06 -1.60
N TRP A 219 -2.23 1.07 -0.95
CA TRP A 219 -3.22 2.10 -0.73
C TRP A 219 -2.54 3.46 -0.76
N GLN A 220 -3.09 4.40 -1.51
CA GLN A 220 -2.63 5.78 -1.52
C GLN A 220 -3.61 6.67 -0.81
N THR A 221 -3.06 7.62 -0.06
CA THR A 221 -3.83 8.48 0.81
C THR A 221 -3.14 9.80 1.00
N ASN A 222 -3.96 10.75 1.38
CA ASN A 222 -3.58 12.07 1.77
C ASN A 222 -3.39 12.27 3.28
N TYR A 223 -3.31 11.17 4.03
CA TYR A 223 -3.08 11.18 5.47
C TYR A 223 -1.90 12.08 5.87
N LEU A 224 -0.78 11.98 5.15
CA LEU A 224 0.30 12.96 5.19
C LEU A 224 0.71 13.33 3.76
N THR A 225 0.89 14.63 3.53
CA THR A 225 1.52 15.17 2.32
C THR A 225 2.69 16.03 2.76
N VAL A 226 3.88 15.74 2.24
CA VAL A 226 5.12 16.39 2.68
C VAL A 226 5.78 17.12 1.53
N GLN A 227 6.09 18.39 1.75
CA GLN A 227 6.91 19.21 0.87
C GLN A 227 8.33 19.31 1.45
N TYR A 228 9.32 19.38 0.56
CA TYR A 228 10.72 19.51 0.95
C TYR A 228 11.28 20.84 0.42
N GLU A 229 11.66 21.72 1.34
CA GLU A 229 12.25 23.02 1.00
C GLU A 229 13.73 22.87 0.59
N ARG A 230 14.44 21.98 1.29
CA ARG A 230 15.88 21.75 1.13
C ARG A 230 16.17 20.52 0.26
N PRO A 231 17.28 20.52 -0.52
CA PRO A 231 17.72 19.32 -1.22
C PRO A 231 17.94 18.17 -0.24
N GLY A 232 17.54 16.97 -0.66
CA GLY A 232 17.77 15.74 0.06
C GLY A 232 17.59 14.54 -0.86
N PHE A 233 17.74 13.35 -0.31
CA PHE A 233 17.72 12.11 -1.09
C PHE A 233 16.78 11.08 -0.50
N LEU A 234 16.17 10.28 -1.38
CA LEU A 234 15.48 9.07 -0.97
C LEU A 234 16.46 8.05 -0.38
N SER A 235 15.97 7.25 0.56
CA SER A 235 16.72 6.17 1.18
C SER A 235 16.35 4.82 0.56
N ALA A 236 17.38 4.07 0.16
CA ALA A 236 17.29 2.66 -0.17
C ALA A 236 17.62 1.76 1.04
N GLY A 237 17.74 2.33 2.24
CA GLY A 237 18.13 1.62 3.45
C GLY A 237 17.09 0.59 3.95
N PRO A 238 17.35 0.01 5.15
CA PRO A 238 16.40 -0.86 5.82
C PRO A 238 15.06 -0.16 6.05
N VAL A 239 13.97 -0.88 5.80
CA VAL A 239 12.61 -0.36 6.03
C VAL A 239 12.31 -0.37 7.52
N PRO A 240 11.87 0.76 8.12
CA PRO A 240 11.55 0.83 9.55
C PRO A 240 10.44 -0.15 9.98
N PRO A 241 10.41 -0.59 11.25
CA PRO A 241 9.47 -1.61 11.75
C PRO A 241 7.98 -1.18 11.74
N TYR A 242 7.70 0.10 11.51
CA TYR A 242 6.35 0.64 11.38
C TYR A 242 5.88 0.82 9.94
N LEU A 243 6.80 0.75 8.97
CA LEU A 243 6.52 1.17 7.60
C LEU A 243 6.21 -0.05 6.74
N GLY A 244 4.92 -0.23 6.44
CA GLY A 244 4.39 -1.34 5.65
C GLY A 244 3.90 -2.52 6.48
N MET A 245 2.95 -3.28 5.95
CA MET A 245 2.17 -4.29 6.68
C MET A 245 3.04 -5.47 7.11
N GLN A 246 4.03 -5.84 6.29
CA GLN A 246 4.98 -6.89 6.66
C GLN A 246 5.81 -6.50 7.90
N GLN A 247 6.26 -5.25 7.95
CA GLN A 247 7.02 -4.68 9.06
C GLN A 247 6.11 -4.52 10.28
N VAL A 248 4.89 -4.01 10.10
CA VAL A 248 3.86 -3.91 11.15
C VAL A 248 3.55 -5.27 11.78
N LEU A 249 3.30 -6.33 10.98
CA LEU A 249 3.05 -7.67 11.51
C LEU A 249 4.26 -8.24 12.26
N THR A 250 5.46 -7.91 11.79
CA THR A 250 6.70 -8.34 12.46
C THR A 250 6.85 -7.61 13.79
N SER A 251 6.69 -6.29 13.80
CA SER A 251 6.85 -5.47 15.00
C SER A 251 5.78 -5.75 16.06
N ILE A 252 4.56 -6.11 15.67
CA ILE A 252 3.53 -6.61 16.61
C ILE A 252 4.00 -7.92 17.25
N ARG A 253 4.46 -8.90 16.46
CA ARG A 253 4.92 -10.22 16.98
C ARG A 253 6.12 -10.11 17.89
N THR A 254 7.05 -9.21 17.58
CA THR A 254 8.26 -8.99 18.39
C THR A 254 8.06 -7.95 19.49
N ASN A 255 6.89 -7.31 19.54
CA ASN A 255 6.60 -6.20 20.44
C ASN A 255 7.66 -5.08 20.36
N THR A 256 7.99 -4.68 19.13
CA THR A 256 8.95 -3.60 18.82
C THR A 256 8.31 -2.50 17.97
N TYR A 257 6.99 -2.40 17.96
CA TYR A 257 6.29 -1.34 17.25
C TYR A 257 6.41 -0.01 18.01
N PRO A 258 6.48 1.14 17.30
CA PRO A 258 6.55 2.43 17.97
C PRO A 258 5.21 2.76 18.65
N SER A 259 5.28 3.20 19.89
CA SER A 259 4.15 3.78 20.63
C SER A 259 4.06 5.29 20.44
N GLU A 260 5.20 5.95 20.24
CA GLU A 260 5.28 7.41 20.07
C GLU A 260 4.90 7.81 18.64
N PRO A 261 3.94 8.74 18.46
CA PRO A 261 3.48 9.11 17.13
C PRO A 261 4.61 9.61 16.20
N ILE A 262 5.52 10.37 16.78
CA ILE A 262 6.72 11.00 16.20
C ILE A 262 7.81 10.00 15.78
N LYS A 263 7.80 8.77 16.30
CA LYS A 263 8.71 7.67 15.91
C LYS A 263 8.08 6.72 14.90
N GLY A 264 7.14 7.22 14.09
CA GLY A 264 6.37 6.45 13.12
C GLY A 264 5.11 5.77 13.67
N GLY A 265 4.73 6.07 14.92
CA GLY A 265 3.49 5.56 15.52
C GLY A 265 2.23 5.95 14.74
N TYR A 266 2.19 7.16 14.15
CA TYR A 266 1.07 7.57 13.28
C TYR A 266 0.95 6.68 12.04
N ILE A 267 2.06 6.42 11.35
CA ILE A 267 2.07 5.57 10.15
C ILE A 267 1.77 4.11 10.50
N PHE A 268 2.28 3.61 11.63
CA PHE A 268 1.95 2.29 12.14
C PHE A 268 0.44 2.14 12.34
N ALA A 269 -0.16 3.03 13.13
CA ALA A 269 -1.58 2.99 13.47
C ALA A 269 -2.45 3.18 12.22
N TYR A 270 -2.08 4.11 11.33
CA TYR A 270 -2.79 4.34 10.08
C TYR A 270 -2.75 3.10 9.17
N THR A 271 -1.58 2.50 8.97
CA THR A 271 -1.43 1.29 8.14
C THR A 271 -2.26 0.14 8.68
N LEU A 272 -2.23 -0.05 10.00
CA LEU A 272 -3.03 -1.06 10.70
C LEU A 272 -4.53 -0.84 10.51
N ASN A 273 -5.01 0.36 10.82
CA ASN A 273 -6.43 0.72 10.71
C ASN A 273 -6.92 0.59 9.26
N LYS A 274 -6.12 1.10 8.31
CA LYS A 274 -6.49 1.03 6.89
C LYS A 274 -6.53 -0.41 6.40
N ALA A 275 -5.59 -1.26 6.79
CA ALA A 275 -5.62 -2.68 6.44
C ALA A 275 -6.88 -3.38 6.99
N LEU A 276 -7.29 -3.08 8.23
CA LEU A 276 -8.51 -3.62 8.85
C LEU A 276 -9.80 -3.12 8.19
N GLU A 277 -9.80 -1.88 7.71
CA GLU A 277 -10.95 -1.25 7.04
C GLU A 277 -11.21 -1.83 5.64
N VAL A 278 -10.16 -2.00 4.83
CA VAL A 278 -10.33 -2.24 3.38
C VAL A 278 -10.16 -3.71 2.97
N ASN A 279 -9.67 -4.56 3.87
CA ASN A 279 -9.57 -6.00 3.63
C ASN A 279 -10.77 -6.74 4.26
N PRO A 280 -11.31 -7.77 3.57
CA PRO A 280 -12.30 -8.66 4.17
C PRO A 280 -11.80 -9.31 5.47
N VAL A 281 -12.71 -9.56 6.43
CA VAL A 281 -12.38 -10.15 7.74
C VAL A 281 -11.69 -11.53 7.63
N ASN A 282 -11.95 -12.27 6.55
CA ASN A 282 -11.35 -13.56 6.25
C ASN A 282 -10.08 -13.48 5.38
N ALA A 283 -9.62 -12.28 5.00
CA ALA A 283 -8.41 -12.12 4.20
C ALA A 283 -7.16 -12.64 4.94
N PRO A 284 -6.17 -13.23 4.25
CA PRO A 284 -4.98 -13.80 4.88
C PRO A 284 -4.21 -12.82 5.77
N VAL A 285 -4.11 -11.54 5.37
CA VAL A 285 -3.44 -10.49 6.16
C VAL A 285 -4.17 -10.25 7.49
N ILE A 286 -5.50 -10.26 7.50
CA ILE A 286 -6.32 -10.07 8.70
C ILE A 286 -6.19 -11.25 9.64
N GLN A 287 -6.14 -12.48 9.11
CA GLN A 287 -5.91 -13.67 9.92
C GLN A 287 -4.51 -13.68 10.55
N ARG A 288 -3.48 -13.22 9.82
CA ARG A 288 -2.13 -13.05 10.38
C ARG A 288 -2.09 -11.96 11.43
N LEU A 289 -2.79 -10.86 11.22
CA LEU A 289 -2.89 -9.76 12.18
C LEU A 289 -3.58 -10.21 13.47
N LYS A 290 -4.70 -10.93 13.36
CA LYS A 290 -5.38 -11.54 14.51
C LYS A 290 -4.44 -12.41 15.33
N ARG A 291 -3.67 -13.29 14.66
CA ARG A 291 -2.68 -14.14 15.34
C ARG A 291 -1.55 -13.33 15.98
N ALA A 292 -1.00 -12.36 15.27
CA ALA A 292 0.06 -11.49 15.77
C ALA A 292 -0.40 -10.69 17.01
N ALA A 293 -1.64 -10.23 16.99
CA ALA A 293 -2.24 -9.43 18.06
C ALA A 293 -2.85 -10.29 19.19
N HIS A 294 -2.71 -11.62 19.18
CA HIS A 294 -3.37 -12.52 20.14
C HIS A 294 -4.90 -12.28 20.26
N TYR A 295 -5.55 -12.01 19.13
CA TYR A 295 -6.99 -11.80 19.03
C TYR A 295 -7.78 -13.04 19.47
N GLN A 296 -8.81 -12.85 20.29
CA GLN A 296 -9.77 -13.87 20.69
C GLN A 296 -11.18 -13.46 20.21
N PRO A 297 -11.86 -14.30 19.40
CA PRO A 297 -13.14 -13.94 18.77
C PRO A 297 -14.29 -13.77 19.77
N ASP A 298 -14.26 -14.49 20.89
CA ASP A 298 -15.39 -14.60 21.81
C ASP A 298 -15.35 -13.57 22.95
N SER A 299 -14.34 -12.70 22.99
CA SER A 299 -14.20 -11.68 24.03
C SER A 299 -13.62 -10.40 23.48
N LEU A 300 -14.48 -9.37 23.37
CA LEU A 300 -14.02 -8.01 23.14
C LEU A 300 -13.32 -7.51 24.42
N LEU A 301 -12.08 -7.05 24.29
CA LEU A 301 -11.35 -6.43 25.38
C LEU A 301 -12.05 -5.14 25.81
N VAL A 302 -12.73 -5.16 26.96
CA VAL A 302 -13.34 -3.98 27.57
C VAL A 302 -12.38 -3.41 28.61
N PRO A 303 -11.84 -2.20 28.41
CA PRO A 303 -10.96 -1.57 29.39
C PRO A 303 -11.74 -1.29 30.68
N THR A 304 -11.17 -1.67 31.83
CA THR A 304 -11.65 -1.29 33.16
C THR A 304 -10.49 -0.88 34.03
N ALA A 305 -10.75 -0.27 35.20
CA ALA A 305 -9.68 0.03 36.16
C ALA A 305 -8.90 -1.23 36.58
N ALA A 306 -9.60 -2.37 36.73
CA ALA A 306 -9.00 -3.66 37.08
C ALA A 306 -8.28 -4.34 35.90
N ARG A 307 -8.68 -4.05 34.65
CA ARG A 307 -8.10 -4.59 33.42
C ARG A 307 -7.81 -3.46 32.43
N PRO A 308 -6.82 -2.59 32.72
CA PRO A 308 -6.52 -1.47 31.85
C PRO A 308 -5.88 -1.96 30.55
N VAL A 309 -6.08 -1.20 29.48
CA VAL A 309 -5.33 -1.43 28.24
C VAL A 309 -3.94 -0.83 28.39
N ARG A 310 -2.90 -1.64 28.13
CA ARG A 310 -1.49 -1.21 28.24
C ARG A 310 -0.77 -1.35 26.92
N GLN A 311 0.10 -0.38 26.62
CA GLN A 311 1.04 -0.44 25.50
C GLN A 311 2.33 -1.18 25.91
N GLY A 312 3.13 -1.61 24.93
CA GLY A 312 4.45 -2.22 25.17
C GLY A 312 4.39 -3.71 25.58
N LYS A 313 5.50 -4.21 26.13
CA LYS A 313 5.73 -5.65 26.36
C LYS A 313 4.74 -6.23 27.35
N GLY A 314 3.98 -7.23 26.92
CA GLY A 314 2.89 -7.83 27.70
C GLY A 314 1.61 -6.96 27.77
N GLY A 315 1.58 -5.84 27.04
CA GLY A 315 0.40 -5.02 26.84
C GLY A 315 -0.58 -5.65 25.85
N ASN A 316 -1.86 -5.31 25.98
CA ASN A 316 -2.96 -5.77 25.14
C ASN A 316 -3.47 -4.69 24.18
N TYR A 317 -2.76 -3.57 24.02
CA TYR A 317 -3.20 -2.44 23.20
C TYR A 317 -3.47 -2.78 21.74
N VAL A 318 -2.56 -3.53 21.08
CA VAL A 318 -2.78 -3.92 19.68
C VAL A 318 -3.94 -4.90 19.55
N ALA A 319 -4.08 -5.83 20.49
CA ALA A 319 -5.21 -6.74 20.57
C ALA A 319 -6.53 -5.97 20.67
N TYR A 320 -6.58 -4.99 21.58
CA TYR A 320 -7.70 -4.09 21.77
C TYR A 320 -8.05 -3.34 20.46
N LEU A 321 -7.07 -2.67 19.83
CA LEU A 321 -7.29 -1.94 18.58
C LEU A 321 -7.86 -2.84 17.47
N VAL A 322 -7.24 -4.00 17.24
CA VAL A 322 -7.68 -4.94 16.20
C VAL A 322 -9.10 -5.44 16.48
N GLN A 323 -9.40 -5.79 17.73
CA GLN A 323 -10.71 -6.31 18.10
C GLN A 323 -11.82 -5.26 17.92
N HIS A 324 -11.61 -4.05 18.43
CA HIS A 324 -12.58 -2.97 18.35
C HIS A 324 -12.81 -2.52 16.91
N GLN A 325 -11.76 -2.33 16.13
CA GLN A 325 -11.92 -1.92 14.73
C GLN A 325 -12.67 -2.97 13.90
N LEU A 326 -12.39 -4.27 14.10
CA LEU A 326 -13.13 -5.33 13.42
C LEU A 326 -14.60 -5.37 13.84
N ARG A 327 -14.89 -5.17 15.14
CA ARG A 327 -16.26 -5.14 15.65
C ARG A 327 -17.03 -3.93 15.11
N GLU A 328 -16.41 -2.75 15.08
CA GLU A 328 -16.99 -1.55 14.47
C GLU A 328 -17.29 -1.77 12.98
N ASN A 329 -16.36 -2.37 12.23
CA ASN A 329 -16.57 -2.64 10.80
C ASN A 329 -17.75 -3.61 10.59
N GLN A 330 -17.90 -4.62 11.46
CA GLN A 330 -19.07 -5.53 11.43
C GLN A 330 -20.38 -4.78 11.68
N LEU A 331 -20.42 -3.94 12.71
CA LEU A 331 -21.61 -3.16 13.08
C LEU A 331 -21.97 -2.12 12.00
N ARG A 332 -20.99 -1.54 11.31
CA ARG A 332 -21.25 -0.64 10.17
C ARG A 332 -21.81 -1.39 8.97
N ALA A 333 -21.33 -2.60 8.70
CA ALA A 333 -21.80 -3.41 7.58
C ALA A 333 -23.19 -4.02 7.80
N ALA A 334 -23.51 -4.36 9.05
CA ALA A 334 -24.81 -4.85 9.47
C ALA A 334 -25.21 -4.15 10.78
N PRO A 335 -25.81 -2.95 10.69
CA PRO A 335 -26.28 -2.23 11.87
C PRO A 335 -27.28 -3.08 12.66
N ASP A 336 -27.02 -3.22 13.95
CA ASP A 336 -27.91 -3.88 14.90
C ASP A 336 -28.45 -2.81 15.86
N PRO A 337 -29.72 -2.37 15.72
CA PRO A 337 -30.32 -1.38 16.60
C PRO A 337 -30.39 -1.82 18.07
N ALA A 338 -30.31 -3.13 18.35
CA ALA A 338 -30.30 -3.68 19.69
C ALA A 338 -28.87 -3.81 20.26
N TYR A 339 -27.84 -3.48 19.49
CA TYR A 339 -26.47 -3.56 19.96
C TYR A 339 -26.19 -2.55 21.08
N VAL A 340 -25.83 -3.07 22.24
CA VAL A 340 -25.29 -2.28 23.35
C VAL A 340 -23.79 -2.55 23.44
N ALA A 341 -22.98 -1.48 23.39
CA ALA A 341 -21.55 -1.61 23.55
C ALA A 341 -21.21 -2.22 24.92
N PRO A 342 -20.37 -3.27 25.01
CA PRO A 342 -20.03 -3.89 26.30
C PRO A 342 -19.48 -2.90 27.34
N ALA A 343 -18.80 -1.84 26.90
CA ALA A 343 -18.31 -0.77 27.76
C ALA A 343 -19.43 0.02 28.47
N ALA A 344 -20.67 0.01 27.96
CA ALA A 344 -21.82 0.68 28.57
C ALA A 344 -22.15 0.17 29.98
N ALA A 345 -21.77 -1.09 30.30
CA ALA A 345 -21.89 -1.64 31.64
C ALA A 345 -21.04 -0.88 32.68
N THR A 346 -19.95 -0.26 32.24
CA THR A 346 -18.96 0.41 33.08
C THR A 346 -18.86 1.91 32.85
N PHE A 347 -19.15 2.40 31.64
CA PHE A 347 -19.10 3.83 31.28
C PHE A 347 -20.13 4.17 30.19
N PRO A 348 -21.04 5.13 30.41
CA PRO A 348 -21.20 5.95 31.62
C PRO A 348 -21.71 5.17 32.84
N GLY A 349 -21.97 3.86 32.70
CA GLY A 349 -22.54 2.99 33.71
C GLY A 349 -24.02 2.73 33.45
N ALA A 350 -24.64 1.87 34.26
CA ALA A 350 -26.07 1.65 34.18
C ALA A 350 -26.82 2.95 34.51
N VAL A 351 -27.66 3.41 33.58
CA VAL A 351 -28.60 4.50 33.86
C VAL A 351 -29.56 4.00 34.94
N PRO A 352 -29.72 4.71 36.07
CA PRO A 352 -30.65 4.30 37.12
C PRO A 352 -32.05 4.06 36.56
N ALA A 353 -32.75 3.03 37.07
CA ALA A 353 -34.12 2.72 36.63
C ALA A 353 -35.09 3.90 36.82
N SER A 354 -34.75 4.84 37.70
CA SER A 354 -35.49 6.07 38.00
C SER A 354 -35.17 7.26 37.08
N ALA A 355 -34.22 7.14 36.15
CA ALA A 355 -33.89 8.25 35.26
C ALA A 355 -35.04 8.51 34.27
N ALA A 356 -35.52 9.75 34.22
CA ALA A 356 -36.56 10.17 33.29
C ALA A 356 -36.09 9.98 31.84
N ARG A 357 -36.88 9.25 31.04
CA ARG A 357 -36.63 9.04 29.61
C ARG A 357 -37.54 9.99 28.83
N THR A 358 -36.96 10.89 28.04
CA THR A 358 -37.69 11.67 27.05
C THR A 358 -37.83 10.85 25.78
N THR A 359 -39.07 10.62 25.36
CA THR A 359 -39.43 9.99 24.07
C THR A 359 -39.59 11.03 22.97
#